data_AF-A0A347AQ51-F1
#
_entry.id   AF-A0A347AQ51-F1
#
_cell.length_a   1.000
_cell.length_b   1.000
_cell.length_c   1.000
_cell.angle_alpha   90.00
_cell.angle_beta   90.00
_cell.angle_gamma   90.00
#
_symmetry.space_group_name_H-M   'P 1'
#
loop_
_entity.id
_entity.type
_entity.pdbx_description
1 polymer ?
#
loop_
_entity_poly.entity_id
_entity_poly.type
_entity_poly.pdbx_seq_one_letter_code
_entity_poly.pdbx_strand_id
1 'polypeptide(L)'
;MKIEKNDLKSLIAKIRRDIGHKDVEVNLLETFFDETSGTLLIITPDRPEKSVVIGKGGWVVGRLREELGVNSIHVEAYSDFIVPQYQMELARAKLEKITPEYHHPYNKPLLNLVKLLKARIENPYSIESLLRSYQSSESKIPDSPVKGPVTDKKHPQFQSVVALSGGVDSSTSLIIAQMLGFHPLAVTVNPGDIILPRYFRDYVESLTQKLGVEHRYLEVDMQEVISGSLEGRFHPCGRCSKIIEKAVLDFASDNHFPFLIYGDLLSTGAQALQWEEGGEEDNLKNGKILRINLPALLSLKKGDVKKVAGSWGVEKRGGYGCPLIGEVHKKHPHMRRYSIQRVLRETRAGILEPGEGLDQIQG
;
A
#
# COMPACT_ATOMS: atom_id res chain seq x y z
N MET A 1 9.69 -10.25 24.51
CA MET A 1 9.33 -11.60 25.05
C MET A 1 9.83 -12.66 24.09
N LYS A 2 10.52 -13.71 24.57
CA LYS A 2 11.01 -14.82 23.74
C LYS A 2 10.21 -16.08 24.11
N ILE A 3 9.15 -16.36 23.36
CA ILE A 3 8.38 -17.61 23.53
C ILE A 3 9.08 -18.70 22.71
N GLU A 4 9.43 -19.82 23.33
CA GLU A 4 9.97 -20.95 22.57
C GLU A 4 8.88 -21.60 21.72
N LYS A 5 9.24 -22.03 20.51
CA LYS A 5 8.28 -22.66 19.58
C LYS A 5 7.60 -23.89 20.19
N ASN A 6 8.32 -24.67 21.00
CA ASN A 6 7.79 -25.87 21.64
C ASN A 6 6.75 -25.55 22.72
N ASP A 7 6.94 -24.47 23.47
CA ASP A 7 5.97 -23.98 24.43
C ASP A 7 4.70 -23.52 23.72
N LEU A 8 4.85 -22.79 22.61
CA LEU A 8 3.73 -22.33 21.81
C LEU A 8 2.93 -23.49 21.21
N LYS A 9 3.60 -24.51 20.66
CA LYS A 9 2.97 -25.74 20.17
C LYS A 9 2.17 -26.45 21.27
N SER A 10 2.77 -26.60 22.45
CA SER A 10 2.15 -27.26 23.60
C SER A 10 0.92 -26.50 24.09
N LEU A 11 1.01 -25.16 24.12
CA LEU A 11 -0.08 -24.28 24.51
C LEU A 11 -1.24 -24.35 23.51
N ILE A 12 -0.95 -24.30 22.20
CA ILE A 12 -1.96 -24.47 21.15
C ILE A 12 -2.65 -25.83 21.28
N ALA A 13 -1.89 -26.92 21.47
CA ALA A 13 -2.44 -28.26 21.63
C ALA A 13 -3.34 -28.36 22.88
N LYS A 14 -2.91 -27.78 24.00
CA LYS A 14 -3.72 -27.68 25.23
C LYS A 14 -5.03 -26.93 24.99
N ILE A 15 -4.96 -25.71 24.44
CA ILE A 15 -6.15 -24.89 24.15
C ILE A 15 -7.12 -25.64 23.25
N ARG A 16 -6.62 -26.36 22.24
CA ARG A 16 -7.45 -27.18 21.35
C ARG A 16 -8.20 -28.28 22.12
N ARG A 17 -7.53 -28.99 23.03
CA ARG A 17 -8.18 -30.00 23.89
C ARG A 17 -9.24 -29.35 24.79
N ASP A 18 -8.91 -28.21 25.40
CA ASP A 18 -9.79 -27.51 26.33
C ASP A 18 -11.10 -27.05 25.67
N ILE A 19 -11.07 -26.72 24.37
CA ILE A 19 -12.26 -26.33 23.60
C ILE A 19 -12.93 -27.49 22.85
N GLY A 20 -12.52 -28.74 23.12
CA GLY A 20 -13.11 -29.95 22.52
C GLY A 20 -12.75 -30.18 21.05
N HIS A 21 -11.67 -29.56 20.55
CA HIS A 21 -11.13 -29.88 19.23
C HIS A 21 -10.31 -31.17 19.27
N LYS A 22 -10.20 -31.82 18.10
CA LYS A 22 -9.32 -32.99 17.94
C LYS A 22 -7.87 -32.60 18.25
N ASP A 23 -7.22 -33.47 19.01
CA ASP A 23 -5.78 -33.39 19.23
C ASP A 23 -5.07 -33.69 17.90
N VAL A 24 -4.18 -32.78 17.52
CA VAL A 24 -3.43 -32.84 16.26
C VAL A 24 -2.06 -32.28 16.57
N GLU A 25 -1.04 -32.86 15.92
CA GLU A 25 0.30 -32.32 15.99
C GLU A 25 0.32 -30.91 15.39
N VAL A 26 0.92 -29.96 16.12
CA VAL A 26 1.03 -28.56 15.68
C VAL A 26 2.42 -28.32 15.14
N ASN A 27 2.51 -27.84 13.91
CA ASN A 27 3.77 -27.49 13.27
C ASN A 27 3.88 -26.00 12.99
N LEU A 28 4.96 -25.39 13.46
CA LEU A 28 5.25 -23.97 13.32
C LEU A 28 6.60 -23.83 12.63
N LEU A 29 6.67 -23.04 11.57
CA LEU A 29 7.92 -22.73 10.88
C LEU A 29 8.67 -21.64 11.63
N GLU A 30 8.06 -20.48 11.84
CA GLU A 30 8.70 -19.30 12.40
C GLU A 30 7.74 -18.51 13.28
N THR A 31 8.30 -17.71 14.19
CA THR A 31 7.53 -16.86 15.11
C THR A 31 8.29 -15.55 15.32
N PHE A 32 7.59 -14.43 15.21
CA PHE A 32 8.16 -13.09 15.40
C PHE A 32 7.30 -12.33 16.40
N PHE A 33 7.92 -11.81 17.45
CA PHE A 33 7.25 -10.95 18.41
C PHE A 33 7.76 -9.52 18.26
N ASP A 34 6.85 -8.59 17.97
CA ASP A 34 7.14 -7.17 17.98
C ASP A 34 6.78 -6.60 19.35
N GLU A 35 7.81 -6.22 20.12
CA GLU A 35 7.66 -5.67 21.46
C GLU A 35 6.95 -4.31 21.47
N THR A 36 7.08 -3.54 20.38
CA THR A 36 6.51 -2.19 20.28
C THR A 36 4.98 -2.25 20.16
N SER A 37 4.49 -3.11 19.29
CA SER A 37 3.04 -3.28 19.08
C SER A 37 2.42 -4.35 19.97
N GLY A 38 3.23 -5.17 20.65
CA GLY A 38 2.76 -6.35 21.39
C GLY A 38 2.14 -7.40 20.46
N THR A 39 2.60 -7.50 19.22
CA THR A 39 2.02 -8.37 18.19
C THR A 39 2.89 -9.61 17.98
N LEU A 40 2.26 -10.79 17.97
CA LEU A 40 2.91 -12.06 17.65
C LEU A 40 2.51 -12.50 16.23
N LEU A 41 3.49 -12.66 15.33
CA LEU A 41 3.32 -13.31 14.04
C LEU A 41 3.75 -14.77 14.15
N ILE A 42 2.88 -15.68 13.74
CA ILE A 42 3.13 -17.13 13.66
C ILE A 42 3.08 -17.54 12.19
N ILE A 43 4.14 -18.20 11.73
CA ILE A 43 4.22 -18.73 10.37
C ILE A 43 4.09 -20.26 10.42
N THR A 44 3.13 -20.79 9.68
CA THR A 44 2.89 -22.22 9.54
C THR A 44 3.39 -22.74 8.19
N PRO A 45 3.71 -24.05 8.07
CA PRO A 45 4.10 -24.67 6.81
C PRO A 45 3.11 -24.43 5.66
N ASP A 46 1.82 -24.54 5.92
CA ASP A 46 0.77 -24.43 4.92
C ASP A 46 -0.57 -23.92 5.51
N ARG A 47 -1.61 -23.87 4.67
CA ARG A 47 -2.95 -23.42 5.03
C ARG A 47 -3.71 -24.37 5.97
N PRO A 48 -3.67 -25.71 5.78
CA PRO A 48 -4.17 -26.64 6.78
C PRO A 48 -3.61 -26.36 8.18
N GLU A 49 -2.29 -26.17 8.29
CA GLU A 49 -1.64 -25.91 9.58
C GLU A 49 -1.99 -24.53 10.15
N LYS A 50 -2.09 -23.49 9.30
CA LYS A 50 -2.65 -22.18 9.69
C LYS A 50 -4.05 -22.33 10.30
N SER A 51 -4.88 -23.19 9.71
CA SER A 51 -6.24 -23.46 10.20
C SER A 51 -6.25 -24.20 11.54
N VAL A 52 -5.27 -25.07 11.79
CA VAL A 52 -5.07 -25.75 13.07
C VAL A 52 -4.74 -24.75 14.18
N VAL A 53 -3.84 -23.82 13.90
CA VAL A 53 -3.40 -22.77 14.84
C VAL A 53 -4.51 -21.74 15.10
N ILE A 54 -5.24 -21.31 14.05
CA ILE A 54 -6.37 -20.37 14.21
C ILE A 54 -7.54 -21.03 14.95
N GLY A 55 -7.83 -22.30 14.62
CA GLY A 55 -8.99 -23.03 15.12
C GLY A 55 -10.31 -22.59 14.48
N LYS A 56 -11.35 -23.42 14.63
CA LYS A 56 -12.70 -23.09 14.15
C LYS A 56 -13.14 -21.73 14.72
N GLY A 57 -13.62 -20.84 13.86
CA GLY A 57 -14.08 -19.49 14.26
C GLY A 57 -13.02 -18.60 14.92
N GLY A 58 -11.72 -18.94 14.83
CA GLY A 58 -10.66 -18.18 15.49
C GLY A 58 -10.51 -18.43 17.00
N TRP A 59 -11.17 -19.45 17.55
CA TRP A 59 -11.18 -19.69 19.00
C TRP A 59 -9.81 -19.99 19.59
N VAL A 60 -8.98 -20.77 18.88
CA VAL A 60 -7.67 -21.17 19.40
C VAL A 60 -6.76 -19.96 19.48
N VAL A 61 -6.66 -19.17 18.40
CA VAL A 61 -5.82 -17.97 18.39
C VAL A 61 -6.33 -16.88 19.34
N GLY A 62 -7.66 -16.76 19.51
CA GLY A 62 -8.26 -15.82 20.46
C GLY A 62 -7.88 -16.14 21.90
N ARG A 63 -8.02 -17.40 22.32
CA ARG A 63 -7.62 -17.85 23.66
C ARG A 63 -6.10 -17.84 23.85
N LEU A 64 -5.35 -18.17 22.80
CA LEU A 64 -3.89 -18.09 22.82
C LEU A 64 -3.41 -16.66 23.09
N ARG A 65 -4.05 -15.66 22.46
CA ARG A 65 -3.78 -14.24 22.71
C ARG A 65 -3.99 -13.88 24.18
N GLU A 66 -5.10 -14.34 24.77
CA GLU A 66 -5.43 -14.09 26.17
C GLU A 66 -4.44 -14.75 27.13
N GLU A 67 -4.10 -16.04 26.91
CA GLU A 67 -3.15 -16.77 27.76
C GLU A 67 -1.72 -16.21 27.67
N LEU A 68 -1.33 -15.67 26.51
CA LEU A 68 -0.02 -15.04 26.31
C LEU A 68 0.02 -13.56 26.72
N GLY A 69 -1.13 -12.92 26.97
CA GLY A 69 -1.20 -11.49 27.31
C GLY A 69 -0.68 -10.56 26.21
N VAL A 70 -0.77 -10.97 24.93
CA VAL A 70 -0.32 -10.16 23.79
C VAL A 70 -1.47 -9.36 23.18
N ASN A 71 -1.17 -8.25 22.52
CA ASN A 71 -2.20 -7.36 21.96
C ASN A 71 -2.91 -8.00 20.77
N SER A 72 -2.15 -8.67 19.91
CA SER A 72 -2.70 -9.36 18.74
C SER A 72 -1.82 -10.54 18.31
N ILE A 73 -2.44 -11.52 17.65
CA ILE A 73 -1.74 -12.63 17.00
C ILE A 73 -2.16 -12.66 15.53
N HIS A 74 -1.18 -12.70 14.63
CA HIS A 74 -1.37 -12.96 13.21
C HIS A 74 -0.81 -14.34 12.87
N VAL A 75 -1.56 -15.09 12.08
CA VAL A 75 -1.14 -16.42 11.63
C VAL A 75 -1.11 -16.43 10.11
N GLU A 76 0.03 -16.74 9.53
CA GLU A 76 0.25 -16.77 8.09
C GLU A 76 0.80 -18.13 7.66
N ALA A 77 0.33 -18.62 6.51
CA ALA A 77 0.90 -19.82 5.92
C ALA A 77 2.11 -19.42 5.09
N TYR A 78 3.16 -20.25 5.07
CA TYR A 78 4.32 -19.99 4.21
C TYR A 78 3.94 -19.84 2.74
N SER A 79 2.94 -20.63 2.30
CA SER A 79 2.35 -20.52 0.96
C SER A 79 1.79 -19.13 0.63
N ASP A 80 1.38 -18.35 1.63
CA ASP A 80 0.85 -16.99 1.44
C ASP A 80 1.97 -15.99 1.08
N PHE A 81 3.25 -16.34 1.26
CA PHE A 81 4.41 -15.50 0.89
C PHE A 81 5.04 -15.87 -0.46
N ILE A 82 4.87 -17.10 -0.94
CA ILE A 82 5.50 -17.60 -2.17
C ILE A 82 5.13 -16.74 -3.39
N VAL A 83 3.83 -16.45 -3.56
CA VAL A 83 3.35 -15.67 -4.71
C VAL A 83 3.83 -14.20 -4.63
N PRO A 84 3.69 -13.48 -3.51
CA PRO A 84 4.28 -12.16 -3.34
C PRO A 84 5.79 -12.11 -3.61
N GLN A 85 6.57 -13.06 -3.10
CA GLN A 85 8.02 -13.11 -3.36
C GLN A 85 8.32 -13.28 -4.85
N TYR A 86 7.63 -14.20 -5.52
CA TYR A 86 7.78 -14.38 -6.96
C TYR A 86 7.41 -13.11 -7.75
N GLN A 87 6.31 -12.44 -7.39
CA GLN A 87 5.92 -11.18 -8.01
C GLN A 87 7.01 -10.11 -7.80
N MET A 88 7.51 -9.94 -6.58
CA MET A 88 8.59 -8.99 -6.30
C MET A 88 9.86 -9.29 -7.09
N GLU A 89 10.21 -10.55 -7.31
CA GLU A 89 11.34 -10.93 -8.17
C GLU A 89 11.12 -10.49 -9.64
N LEU A 90 9.91 -10.67 -10.18
CA LEU A 90 9.57 -10.17 -11.51
C LEU A 90 9.66 -8.63 -11.58
N ALA A 91 9.18 -7.94 -10.55
CA ALA A 91 9.27 -6.48 -10.45
C ALA A 91 10.73 -6.03 -10.39
N ARG A 92 11.56 -6.70 -9.58
CA ARG A 92 12.99 -6.43 -9.41
C ARG A 92 13.73 -6.59 -10.72
N ALA A 93 13.52 -7.70 -11.42
CA ALA A 93 14.17 -7.97 -12.69
C ALA A 93 13.84 -6.90 -13.75
N LYS A 94 12.59 -6.40 -13.77
CA LYS A 94 12.20 -5.29 -14.65
C LYS A 94 12.82 -3.97 -14.21
N LEU A 95 12.79 -3.67 -12.91
CA LEU A 95 13.36 -2.42 -12.36
C LEU A 95 14.88 -2.34 -12.61
N GLU A 96 15.61 -3.44 -12.44
CA GLU A 96 17.05 -3.52 -12.72
C GLU A 96 17.38 -3.31 -14.21
N LYS A 97 16.48 -3.68 -15.12
CA LYS A 97 16.63 -3.39 -16.55
C LYS A 97 16.37 -1.92 -16.88
N ILE A 98 15.40 -1.31 -16.21
CA ILE A 98 15.00 0.09 -16.45
C ILE A 98 16.00 1.06 -15.81
N THR A 99 16.54 0.75 -14.64
CA THR A 99 17.38 1.67 -13.85
C THR A 99 18.59 2.23 -14.62
N PRO A 100 19.35 1.43 -15.40
CA PRO A 100 20.48 1.92 -16.20
C PRO A 100 20.08 2.88 -17.33
N GLU A 101 18.81 2.92 -17.73
CA GLU A 101 18.31 3.84 -18.76
C GLU A 101 18.22 5.29 -18.25
N TYR A 102 18.33 5.49 -16.93
CA TYR A 102 18.32 6.81 -16.30
C TYR A 102 19.74 7.22 -15.90
N HIS A 103 20.08 8.48 -16.15
CA HIS A 103 21.31 9.08 -15.65
C HIS A 103 21.09 9.67 -14.26
N HIS A 104 22.19 9.98 -13.56
CA HIS A 104 22.11 10.75 -12.32
C HIS A 104 21.50 12.14 -12.59
N PRO A 105 20.59 12.66 -11.73
CA PRO A 105 20.20 12.14 -10.42
C PRO A 105 19.05 11.11 -10.42
N TYR A 106 18.36 10.91 -11.55
CA TYR A 106 17.11 10.13 -11.63
C TYR A 106 17.28 8.63 -11.36
N ASN A 107 18.47 8.07 -11.58
CA ASN A 107 18.73 6.66 -11.28
C ASN A 107 18.92 6.36 -9.78
N LYS A 108 19.30 7.35 -8.96
CA LYS A 108 19.53 7.17 -7.51
C LYS A 108 18.28 6.62 -6.79
N PRO A 109 17.08 7.23 -6.93
CA PRO A 109 15.88 6.69 -6.27
C PRO A 109 15.48 5.30 -6.78
N LEU A 110 15.72 5.00 -8.07
CA LEU A 110 15.47 3.66 -8.63
C LEU A 110 16.43 2.61 -8.04
N LEU A 111 17.71 2.93 -7.88
CA LEU A 111 18.69 2.06 -7.22
C LEU A 111 18.31 1.81 -5.75
N ASN A 112 17.84 2.84 -5.05
CA ASN A 112 17.35 2.71 -3.67
C ASN A 112 16.10 1.81 -3.62
N LEU A 113 15.19 1.95 -4.59
CA LEU A 113 14.03 1.08 -4.71
C LEU A 113 14.43 -0.37 -4.99
N VAL A 114 15.43 -0.63 -5.83
CA VAL A 114 15.99 -1.99 -6.04
C VAL A 114 16.52 -2.57 -4.72
N LYS A 115 17.26 -1.79 -3.93
CA LYS A 115 17.78 -2.23 -2.63
C LYS A 115 16.66 -2.57 -1.66
N LEU A 116 15.65 -1.69 -1.53
CA LEU A 116 14.49 -1.94 -0.68
C LEU A 116 13.73 -3.20 -1.11
N LEU A 117 13.53 -3.38 -2.43
CA LEU A 117 12.84 -4.53 -2.97
C LEU A 117 13.60 -5.84 -2.70
N LYS A 118 14.93 -5.86 -2.82
CA LYS A 118 15.77 -7.01 -2.43
C LYS A 118 15.61 -7.35 -0.96
N ALA A 119 15.73 -6.36 -0.08
CA ALA A 119 15.56 -6.56 1.36
C ALA A 119 14.14 -7.06 1.70
N ARG A 120 13.12 -6.61 0.96
CA ARG A 120 11.73 -7.06 1.11
C ARG A 120 11.52 -8.50 0.62
N ILE A 121 12.20 -8.94 -0.42
CA ILE A 121 12.15 -10.33 -0.91
C ILE A 121 12.78 -11.27 0.13
N GLU A 122 13.93 -10.88 0.70
CA GLU A 122 14.64 -11.63 1.74
C GLU A 122 13.84 -11.66 3.06
N ASN A 123 13.12 -10.58 3.39
CA ASN A 123 12.26 -10.47 4.57
C ASN A 123 10.83 -10.03 4.20
N PRO A 124 9.97 -10.97 3.75
CA PRO A 124 8.61 -10.68 3.32
C PRO A 124 7.64 -10.41 4.49
N TYR A 125 8.09 -10.52 5.74
CA TYR A 125 7.21 -10.53 6.91
C TYR A 125 6.90 -9.15 7.47
N SER A 126 7.82 -8.19 7.40
CA SER A 126 7.61 -6.85 7.96
C SER A 126 8.27 -5.75 7.13
N ILE A 127 7.45 -4.92 6.48
CA ILE A 127 7.95 -3.73 5.77
C ILE A 127 8.41 -2.64 6.73
N GLU A 128 7.77 -2.50 7.89
CA GLU A 128 8.06 -1.43 8.84
C GLU A 128 9.50 -1.50 9.37
N SER A 129 9.95 -2.71 9.70
CA SER A 129 11.33 -2.95 10.13
C SER A 129 12.34 -2.51 9.05
N LEU A 130 12.04 -2.80 7.78
CA LEU A 130 12.87 -2.41 6.64
C LEU A 130 12.88 -0.89 6.43
N LEU A 131 11.74 -0.22 6.59
CA LEU A 131 11.67 1.23 6.46
C LEU A 131 12.38 1.95 7.62
N ARG A 132 12.26 1.45 8.85
CA ARG A 132 12.98 1.99 10.02
C ARG A 132 14.50 1.85 9.86
N SER A 133 14.98 0.69 9.40
CA SER A 133 16.41 0.50 9.16
C SER A 133 16.92 1.44 8.06
N TYR A 134 16.13 1.65 7.00
CA TYR A 134 16.46 2.59 5.93
C TYR A 134 16.58 4.05 6.42
N GLN A 135 15.64 4.51 7.26
CA GLN A 135 15.70 5.84 7.88
C GLN A 135 16.96 6.00 8.75
N SER A 136 17.32 4.96 9.50
CA SER A 136 18.49 4.98 10.39
C SER A 136 19.84 4.99 9.65
N SER A 137 19.89 4.45 8.42
CA SER A 137 21.09 4.50 7.58
C SER A 137 21.25 5.82 6.84
N GLU A 138 20.15 6.41 6.35
CA GLU A 138 20.19 7.70 5.63
C GLU A 138 20.36 8.89 6.59
N SER A 139 19.87 8.83 7.83
CA SER A 139 20.12 9.88 8.84
C SER A 139 21.59 10.02 9.28
N LYS A 140 22.49 9.14 8.79
CA LYS A 140 23.95 9.27 8.91
C LYS A 140 24.62 9.90 7.69
N ILE A 141 23.88 10.07 6.59
CA ILE A 141 24.31 10.81 5.41
C ILE A 141 23.69 12.20 5.57
N PRO A 142 24.47 13.28 5.73
CA PRO A 142 23.89 14.60 5.83
C PRO A 142 23.30 14.97 4.47
N ASP A 143 21.99 14.77 4.31
CA ASP A 143 21.21 15.59 3.40
C ASP A 143 21.27 17.00 3.98
N SER A 144 22.25 17.78 3.51
CA SER A 144 22.19 19.23 3.68
C SER A 144 20.81 19.65 3.19
N PRO A 145 19.95 20.19 4.07
CA PRO A 145 18.66 20.68 3.61
C PRO A 145 19.00 21.78 2.62
N VAL A 146 18.55 21.64 1.39
CA VAL A 146 18.59 22.72 0.40
C VAL A 146 17.61 23.78 0.89
N LYS A 147 18.03 24.55 1.89
CA LYS A 147 17.39 25.78 2.35
C LYS A 147 17.97 26.90 1.50
N GLY A 148 17.33 27.12 0.36
CA GLY A 148 17.60 28.23 -0.53
C GLY A 148 16.84 28.03 -1.84
N PRO A 149 16.40 29.11 -2.52
CA PRO A 149 15.89 28.97 -3.86
C PRO A 149 17.05 28.51 -4.75
N VAL A 150 17.10 27.23 -5.08
CA VAL A 150 18.07 26.71 -6.05
C VAL A 150 17.57 27.12 -7.42
N THR A 151 18.02 28.29 -7.85
CA THR A 151 17.94 28.76 -9.23
C THR A 151 19.04 28.15 -10.11
N ASP A 152 19.54 26.95 -9.78
CA ASP A 152 20.42 26.21 -10.68
C ASP A 152 19.58 25.40 -11.66
N LYS A 153 19.56 25.85 -12.91
CA LYS A 153 18.92 25.22 -14.07
C LYS A 153 19.42 23.79 -14.40
N LYS A 154 20.22 23.15 -13.53
CA LYS A 154 20.86 21.83 -13.74
C LYS A 154 20.26 20.69 -12.93
N HIS A 155 19.48 20.96 -11.87
CA HIS A 155 18.78 19.93 -11.12
C HIS A 155 17.32 20.35 -10.91
N PRO A 156 16.34 19.60 -11.43
CA PRO A 156 14.94 19.97 -11.22
C PRO A 156 14.60 19.85 -9.74
N GLN A 157 13.79 20.81 -9.26
CA GLN A 157 13.29 20.87 -7.89
C GLN A 157 12.53 19.57 -7.50
N PHE A 158 11.85 18.97 -8.48
CA PHE A 158 11.08 17.74 -8.32
C PHE A 158 11.48 16.73 -9.40
N GLN A 159 11.49 15.44 -9.06
CA GLN A 159 11.80 14.35 -10.00
C GLN A 159 10.61 13.44 -10.26
N SER A 160 9.55 13.54 -9.46
CA SER A 160 8.38 12.68 -9.58
C SER A 160 7.09 13.41 -9.21
N VAL A 161 5.97 12.90 -9.71
CA VAL A 161 4.63 13.22 -9.22
C VAL A 161 4.11 12.02 -8.44
N VAL A 162 3.55 12.27 -7.25
CA VAL A 162 2.81 11.26 -6.49
C VAL A 162 1.34 11.62 -6.48
N ALA A 163 0.50 10.73 -7.04
CA ALA A 163 -0.95 10.86 -6.96
C ALA A 163 -1.42 10.58 -5.52
N LEU A 164 -1.90 11.61 -4.84
CA LEU A 164 -2.24 11.59 -3.42
C LEU A 164 -3.75 11.84 -3.22
N SER A 165 -4.44 10.86 -2.63
CA SER A 165 -5.89 10.94 -2.35
C SER A 165 -6.23 11.17 -0.87
N GLY A 166 -5.22 11.18 0.01
CA GLY A 166 -5.41 11.16 1.47
C GLY A 166 -5.75 9.78 2.05
N GLY A 167 -5.99 8.77 1.20
CA GLY A 167 -6.13 7.38 1.63
C GLY A 167 -4.79 6.73 1.98
N VAL A 168 -4.82 5.71 2.85
CA VAL A 168 -3.62 5.01 3.35
C VAL A 168 -2.70 4.47 2.25
N ASP A 169 -3.24 4.08 1.10
CA ASP A 169 -2.46 3.49 0.01
C ASP A 169 -1.59 4.56 -0.68
N SER A 170 -2.21 5.66 -1.13
CA SER A 170 -1.48 6.78 -1.73
C SER A 170 -0.57 7.51 -0.75
N SER A 171 -0.96 7.58 0.53
CA SER A 171 -0.13 8.17 1.58
C SER A 171 1.13 7.33 1.81
N THR A 172 1.01 5.99 1.81
CA THR A 172 2.16 5.08 1.88
C THR A 172 3.09 5.27 0.67
N SER A 173 2.54 5.44 -0.54
CA SER A 173 3.36 5.75 -1.72
C SER A 173 4.17 7.03 -1.54
N LEU A 174 3.56 8.11 -1.03
CA LEU A 174 4.26 9.37 -0.80
C LEU A 174 5.39 9.22 0.22
N ILE A 175 5.12 8.56 1.35
CA ILE A 175 6.10 8.32 2.42
C ILE A 175 7.32 7.57 1.86
N ILE A 176 7.09 6.44 1.17
CA ILE A 176 8.18 5.63 0.62
C ILE A 176 8.91 6.38 -0.50
N ALA A 177 8.19 7.07 -1.39
CA ALA A 177 8.81 7.86 -2.46
C ALA A 177 9.74 8.95 -1.91
N GLN A 178 9.30 9.70 -0.89
CA GLN A 178 10.11 10.70 -0.20
C GLN A 178 11.36 10.05 0.42
N MET A 179 11.18 8.94 1.15
CA MET A 179 12.31 8.23 1.80
C MET A 179 13.35 7.72 0.80
N LEU A 180 12.95 7.27 -0.39
CA LEU A 180 13.86 6.74 -1.39
C LEU A 180 14.58 7.84 -2.19
N GLY A 181 14.22 9.10 -2.01
CA GLY A 181 14.83 10.24 -2.71
C GLY A 181 14.22 10.52 -4.08
N PHE A 182 12.95 10.20 -4.31
CA PHE A 182 12.25 10.53 -5.57
C PHE A 182 11.90 12.02 -5.71
N HIS A 183 12.18 12.83 -4.69
CA HIS A 183 11.84 14.27 -4.62
C HIS A 183 10.44 14.57 -5.22
N PRO A 184 9.39 14.01 -4.62
CA PRO A 184 8.04 14.08 -5.15
C PRO A 184 7.42 15.47 -5.02
N LEU A 185 6.66 15.85 -6.05
CA LEU A 185 5.54 16.77 -5.94
C LEU A 185 4.27 15.96 -5.68
N ALA A 186 3.61 16.19 -4.55
CA ALA A 186 2.34 15.53 -4.26
C ALA A 186 1.19 16.24 -5.00
N VAL A 187 0.34 15.47 -5.68
CA VAL A 187 -0.76 16.00 -6.48
C VAL A 187 -2.07 15.33 -6.05
N THR A 188 -3.06 16.15 -5.70
CA THR A 188 -4.41 15.68 -5.37
C THR A 188 -5.41 16.23 -6.38
N VAL A 189 -6.11 15.34 -7.08
CA VAL A 189 -7.24 15.75 -7.91
C VAL A 189 -8.42 16.06 -6.99
N ASN A 190 -9.05 17.22 -7.17
CA ASN A 190 -10.21 17.69 -6.43
C ASN A 190 -11.50 17.47 -7.26
N PRO A 191 -12.20 16.34 -7.05
CA PRO A 191 -13.47 16.02 -7.70
C PRO A 191 -14.71 16.60 -6.99
N GLY A 192 -14.52 17.44 -5.98
CA GLY A 192 -15.58 17.92 -5.09
C GLY A 192 -15.81 17.05 -3.85
N ASP A 193 -16.50 17.62 -2.86
CA ASP A 193 -16.61 17.11 -1.48
C ASP A 193 -17.26 15.74 -1.34
N ILE A 194 -18.17 15.37 -2.26
CA ILE A 194 -18.86 14.07 -2.20
C ILE A 194 -17.93 12.90 -2.57
N ILE A 195 -16.84 13.18 -3.29
CA ILE A 195 -15.83 12.18 -3.68
C ILE A 195 -14.56 12.34 -2.83
N LEU A 196 -14.09 13.57 -2.61
CA LEU A 196 -12.95 13.91 -1.76
C LEU A 196 -13.39 14.75 -0.54
N PRO A 197 -13.95 14.12 0.50
CA PRO A 197 -14.32 14.81 1.74
C PRO A 197 -13.17 15.54 2.44
N ARG A 198 -13.55 16.50 3.29
CA ARG A 198 -12.63 17.31 4.09
C ARG A 198 -11.60 16.48 4.88
N TYR A 199 -12.00 15.39 5.51
CA TYR A 199 -11.08 14.57 6.29
C TYR A 199 -9.94 13.95 5.46
N PHE A 200 -10.16 13.66 4.17
CA PHE A 200 -9.07 13.22 3.29
C PHE A 200 -8.13 14.37 2.95
N ARG A 201 -8.68 15.58 2.74
CA ARG A 201 -7.88 16.79 2.53
C ARG A 201 -7.03 17.14 3.77
N ASP A 202 -7.62 17.03 4.96
CA ASP A 202 -6.90 17.23 6.22
C ASP A 202 -5.72 16.24 6.36
N TYR A 203 -5.91 14.98 5.94
CA TYR A 203 -4.81 14.00 5.89
C TYR A 203 -3.76 14.34 4.83
N VAL A 204 -4.17 14.80 3.66
CA VAL A 204 -3.25 15.27 2.60
C VAL A 204 -2.37 16.38 3.13
N GLU A 205 -2.97 17.45 3.66
CA GLU A 205 -2.29 18.65 4.14
C GLU A 205 -1.39 18.33 5.34
N SER A 206 -1.89 17.57 6.32
CA SER A 206 -1.07 17.17 7.46
C SER A 206 0.12 16.30 7.05
N LEU A 207 -0.05 15.39 6.10
CA LEU A 207 1.00 14.46 5.69
C LEU A 207 2.09 15.19 4.91
N THR A 208 1.71 16.02 3.93
CA THR A 208 2.66 16.77 3.09
C THR A 208 3.45 17.77 3.93
N GLN A 209 2.80 18.44 4.89
CA GLN A 209 3.47 19.31 5.86
C GLN A 209 4.49 18.55 6.71
N LYS A 210 4.14 17.38 7.27
CA LYS A 210 5.06 16.56 8.09
C LYS A 210 6.24 16.04 7.29
N LEU A 211 6.04 15.70 6.02
CA LEU A 211 7.09 15.20 5.13
C LEU A 211 7.94 16.32 4.51
N GLY A 212 7.51 17.58 4.63
CA GLY A 212 8.16 18.71 3.94
C GLY A 212 8.04 18.61 2.41
N VAL A 213 6.95 18.02 1.91
CA VAL A 213 6.71 17.82 0.47
C VAL A 213 5.75 18.89 -0.05
N GLU A 214 6.09 19.50 -1.18
CA GLU A 214 5.18 20.42 -1.88
C GLU A 214 3.93 19.67 -2.36
N HIS A 215 2.79 20.33 -2.27
CA HIS A 215 1.49 19.77 -2.64
C HIS A 215 0.69 20.72 -3.52
N ARG A 216 -0.03 20.17 -4.50
CA ARG A 216 -0.94 20.92 -5.38
C ARG A 216 -2.27 20.20 -5.55
N TYR A 217 -3.35 20.98 -5.59
CA TYR A 217 -4.66 20.51 -6.01
C TYR A 217 -4.86 20.72 -7.51
N LEU A 218 -5.45 19.74 -8.19
CA LEU A 218 -5.91 19.84 -9.58
C LEU A 218 -7.43 19.81 -9.61
N GLU A 219 -8.05 20.87 -10.10
CA GLU A 219 -9.50 20.95 -10.22
C GLU A 219 -9.99 20.18 -11.45
N VAL A 220 -11.04 19.38 -11.28
CA VAL A 220 -11.68 18.63 -12.38
C VAL A 220 -13.19 18.72 -12.27
N ASP A 221 -13.86 18.76 -13.41
CA ASP A 221 -15.33 18.65 -13.45
C ASP A 221 -15.76 17.18 -13.33
N MET A 222 -16.56 16.89 -12.30
CA MET A 222 -17.12 15.58 -12.01
C MET A 222 -18.65 15.55 -12.04
N GLN A 223 -19.31 16.64 -12.47
CA GLN A 223 -20.76 16.76 -12.41
C GLN A 223 -21.48 15.65 -13.17
N GLU A 224 -21.02 15.28 -14.36
CA GLU A 224 -21.63 14.19 -15.14
C GLU A 224 -21.51 12.83 -14.43
N VAL A 225 -20.35 12.56 -13.81
CA VAL A 225 -20.11 11.31 -13.06
C VAL A 225 -20.99 11.26 -11.81
N ILE A 226 -21.06 12.36 -11.05
CA ILE A 226 -21.85 12.46 -9.82
C ILE A 226 -23.34 12.31 -10.14
N SER A 227 -23.87 13.13 -11.06
CA SER A 227 -25.29 13.10 -11.44
C SER A 227 -25.69 11.76 -12.04
N GLY A 228 -24.93 11.27 -13.02
CA GLY A 228 -25.22 10.01 -13.70
C GLY A 228 -25.17 8.79 -12.78
N SER A 229 -24.28 8.79 -11.79
CA SER A 229 -24.26 7.72 -10.78
C SER A 229 -25.43 7.80 -9.80
N LEU A 230 -25.82 9.00 -9.36
CA LEU A 230 -26.98 9.18 -8.48
C LEU A 230 -28.31 8.85 -9.17
N GLU A 231 -28.39 9.05 -10.49
CA GLU A 231 -29.51 8.65 -11.36
C GLU A 231 -29.55 7.15 -11.65
N GLY A 232 -28.49 6.41 -11.33
CA GLY A 232 -28.41 4.97 -11.56
C GLY A 232 -28.00 4.57 -12.98
N ARG A 233 -27.44 5.50 -13.77
CA ARG A 233 -26.93 5.21 -15.12
C ARG A 233 -25.70 4.31 -15.10
N PHE A 234 -24.83 4.47 -14.10
CA PHE A 234 -23.61 3.68 -13.95
C PHE A 234 -23.01 3.74 -12.54
N HIS A 235 -22.18 2.76 -12.21
CA HIS A 235 -21.35 2.77 -11.00
C HIS A 235 -20.18 3.78 -11.14
N PRO A 236 -19.91 4.64 -10.14
CA PRO A 236 -19.01 5.80 -10.31
C PRO A 236 -17.53 5.45 -10.46
N CYS A 237 -17.03 4.45 -9.73
CA CYS A 237 -15.59 4.28 -9.51
C CYS A 237 -14.75 4.16 -10.79
N GLY A 238 -15.21 3.44 -11.80
CA GLY A 238 -14.44 3.27 -13.05
C GLY A 238 -14.28 4.57 -13.84
N ARG A 239 -15.34 5.38 -13.92
CA ARG A 239 -15.31 6.68 -14.61
C ARG A 239 -14.54 7.71 -13.80
N CYS A 240 -14.73 7.74 -12.50
CA CYS A 240 -14.01 8.62 -11.59
C CYS A 240 -12.49 8.35 -11.64
N SER A 241 -12.07 7.09 -11.55
CA SER A 241 -10.65 6.71 -11.67
C SER A 241 -10.05 7.17 -12.99
N LYS A 242 -10.76 6.97 -14.11
CA LYS A 242 -10.30 7.38 -15.44
C LYS A 242 -10.05 8.89 -15.54
N ILE A 243 -10.96 9.73 -15.03
CA ILE A 243 -10.80 11.18 -15.05
C ILE A 243 -9.63 11.62 -14.15
N ILE A 244 -9.54 11.06 -12.94
CA ILE A 244 -8.46 11.36 -12.00
C ILE A 244 -7.10 10.97 -12.58
N GLU A 245 -6.95 9.73 -13.07
CA GLU A 245 -5.70 9.24 -13.65
C GLU A 245 -5.29 10.06 -14.87
N LYS A 246 -6.24 10.46 -15.73
CA LYS A 246 -5.96 11.35 -16.85
C LYS A 246 -5.45 12.71 -16.37
N ALA A 247 -6.12 13.35 -15.42
CA ALA A 247 -5.72 14.66 -14.93
C ALA A 247 -4.30 14.66 -14.32
N VAL A 248 -3.95 13.61 -13.56
CA VAL A 248 -2.59 13.48 -13.01
C VAL A 248 -1.57 13.18 -14.11
N LEU A 249 -1.91 12.34 -15.09
CA LEU A 249 -1.02 12.02 -16.21
C LEU A 249 -0.77 13.25 -17.09
N ASP A 250 -1.81 13.99 -17.46
CA ASP A 250 -1.70 15.24 -18.22
C ASP A 250 -0.81 16.24 -17.46
N PHE A 251 -1.05 16.41 -16.16
CA PHE A 251 -0.21 17.28 -15.33
C PHE A 251 1.26 16.82 -15.30
N ALA A 252 1.51 15.52 -15.15
CA ALA A 252 2.87 14.98 -15.16
C ALA A 252 3.57 15.17 -16.52
N SER A 253 2.81 15.01 -17.61
CA SER A 253 3.24 15.22 -19.00
C SER A 253 3.61 16.68 -19.25
N ASP A 254 2.70 17.60 -18.96
CA ASP A 254 2.85 19.04 -19.23
C ASP A 254 3.99 19.68 -18.43
N ASN A 255 4.43 19.02 -17.35
CA ASN A 255 5.53 19.46 -16.48
C ASN A 255 6.77 18.55 -16.59
N HIS A 256 6.84 17.69 -17.61
CA HIS A 256 8.03 16.90 -17.97
C HIS A 256 8.57 16.00 -16.86
N PHE A 257 7.68 15.43 -16.05
CA PHE A 257 8.07 14.54 -14.97
C PHE A 257 8.45 13.15 -15.48
N PRO A 258 9.63 12.61 -15.15
CA PRO A 258 10.05 11.29 -15.63
C PRO A 258 9.36 10.14 -14.89
N PHE A 259 8.84 10.40 -13.68
CA PHE A 259 8.24 9.38 -12.81
C PHE A 259 6.85 9.81 -12.34
N LEU A 260 5.89 8.89 -12.46
CA LEU A 260 4.53 9.06 -11.96
C LEU A 260 4.18 7.91 -11.00
N ILE A 261 3.97 8.22 -9.74
CA ILE A 261 3.82 7.24 -8.66
C ILE A 261 2.37 7.17 -8.18
N TYR A 262 1.82 5.97 -8.13
CA TYR A 262 0.47 5.69 -7.67
C TYR A 262 0.43 4.77 -6.44
N GLY A 263 -0.72 4.77 -5.76
CA GLY A 263 -1.03 3.92 -4.61
C GLY A 263 -1.69 2.58 -4.96
N ASP A 264 -1.70 2.14 -6.21
CA ASP A 264 -2.34 0.85 -6.56
C ASP A 264 -1.61 -0.33 -5.88
N LEU A 265 -2.41 -1.29 -5.41
CA LEU A 265 -1.98 -2.54 -4.77
C LEU A 265 -2.17 -3.75 -5.69
N LEU A 266 -2.95 -3.64 -6.78
CA LEU A 266 -3.34 -4.78 -7.62
C LEU A 266 -2.37 -5.04 -8.78
N SER A 267 -1.76 -4.00 -9.34
CA SER A 267 -0.80 -4.12 -10.44
C SER A 267 0.56 -4.64 -9.97
N THR A 268 0.61 -5.89 -9.51
CA THR A 268 1.81 -6.53 -8.95
C THR A 268 2.82 -7.00 -10.00
N GLY A 269 4.01 -7.36 -9.53
CA GLY A 269 5.08 -7.92 -10.35
C GLY A 269 5.60 -6.97 -11.42
N ALA A 270 5.98 -7.50 -12.59
CA ALA A 270 6.49 -6.68 -13.68
C ALA A 270 5.47 -5.63 -14.19
N GLN A 271 4.18 -5.78 -13.89
CA GLN A 271 3.13 -4.82 -14.25
C GLN A 271 3.00 -3.66 -13.26
N ALA A 272 3.73 -3.69 -12.14
CA ALA A 272 3.83 -2.56 -11.23
C ALA A 272 4.59 -1.36 -11.83
N LEU A 273 5.33 -1.61 -12.91
CA LEU A 273 6.07 -0.63 -13.69
C LEU A 273 5.45 -0.55 -15.08
N GLN A 274 5.02 0.62 -15.53
CA GLN A 274 4.39 0.80 -16.83
C GLN A 274 4.95 2.05 -17.51
N TRP A 275 4.99 2.02 -18.84
CA TRP A 275 5.33 3.21 -19.62
C TRP A 275 4.03 3.88 -20.04
N GLU A 276 3.88 5.14 -19.67
CA GLU A 276 2.79 5.99 -20.13
C GLU A 276 3.30 6.87 -21.27
N GLU A 277 2.51 6.97 -22.33
CA GLU A 277 2.73 7.91 -23.43
C GLU A 277 2.24 9.29 -22.96
N GLY A 278 3.06 10.32 -23.11
CA GLY A 278 2.71 11.65 -22.59
C GLY A 278 3.93 12.39 -22.11
N GLY A 279 4.94 12.50 -22.95
CA GLY A 279 6.07 13.37 -22.74
C GLY A 279 6.44 13.98 -24.08
N GLU A 280 6.89 15.22 -24.08
CA GLU A 280 7.56 15.77 -25.25
C GLU A 280 8.87 15.01 -25.51
N GLU A 281 9.40 15.06 -26.74
CA GLU A 281 10.65 14.36 -27.12
C GLU A 281 11.83 14.70 -26.18
N ASP A 282 11.76 15.84 -25.48
CA ASP A 282 12.75 16.32 -24.51
C ASP A 282 12.71 15.63 -23.13
N ASN A 283 11.75 14.72 -22.85
CA ASN A 283 11.80 13.88 -21.66
C ASN A 283 12.94 12.85 -21.74
N LEU A 284 13.49 12.43 -20.59
CA LEU A 284 14.66 11.51 -20.48
C LEU A 284 14.56 10.21 -21.31
N LYS A 285 13.36 9.81 -21.74
CA LYS A 285 13.13 8.61 -22.55
C LYS A 285 12.12 8.86 -23.67
N ASN A 286 12.49 9.67 -24.66
CA ASN A 286 11.71 9.89 -25.90
C ASN A 286 10.22 10.15 -25.64
N GLY A 287 9.89 11.04 -24.70
CA GLY A 287 8.50 11.35 -24.40
C GLY A 287 7.71 10.31 -23.60
N LYS A 288 8.37 9.44 -22.82
CA LYS A 288 7.68 8.47 -21.94
C LYS A 288 7.85 8.78 -20.47
N ILE A 289 6.79 8.53 -19.70
CA ILE A 289 6.78 8.61 -18.24
C ILE A 289 6.78 7.20 -17.67
N LEU A 290 7.62 6.93 -16.67
CA LEU A 290 7.59 5.66 -15.95
C LEU A 290 6.55 5.75 -14.82
N ARG A 291 5.44 5.05 -15.01
CA ARG A 291 4.44 4.80 -13.98
C ARG A 291 4.94 3.74 -13.00
N ILE A 292 4.88 4.05 -11.71
CA ILE A 292 5.27 3.17 -10.61
C ILE A 292 4.09 3.00 -9.64
N ASN A 293 3.47 1.82 -9.64
CA ASN A 293 2.49 1.44 -8.62
C ASN A 293 3.26 0.92 -7.39
N LEU A 294 3.74 1.85 -6.56
CA LEU A 294 4.77 1.60 -5.57
C LEU A 294 4.38 0.54 -4.50
N PRO A 295 3.15 0.54 -3.94
CA PRO A 295 2.73 -0.49 -3.00
C PRO A 295 2.64 -1.87 -3.65
N ALA A 296 2.11 -1.96 -4.87
CA ALA A 296 2.05 -3.21 -5.62
C ALA A 296 3.45 -3.75 -6.00
N LEU A 297 4.39 -2.87 -6.31
CA LEU A 297 5.78 -3.23 -6.61
C LEU A 297 6.46 -3.95 -5.42
N LEU A 298 6.17 -3.49 -4.20
CA LEU A 298 6.65 -4.07 -2.94
C LEU A 298 5.74 -5.19 -2.39
N SER A 299 4.70 -5.58 -3.16
CA SER A 299 3.67 -6.55 -2.75
C SER A 299 3.11 -6.29 -1.34
N LEU A 300 2.81 -5.02 -1.05
CA LEU A 300 2.24 -4.64 0.24
C LEU A 300 0.81 -5.15 0.37
N LYS A 301 0.47 -5.59 1.59
CA LYS A 301 -0.92 -5.89 1.98
C LYS A 301 -1.60 -4.65 2.54
N LYS A 302 -2.92 -4.71 2.74
CA LYS A 302 -3.67 -3.61 3.35
C LYS A 302 -3.23 -3.34 4.79
N GLY A 303 -2.83 -4.37 5.53
CA GLY A 303 -2.22 -4.23 6.84
C GLY A 303 -0.91 -3.43 6.82
N ASP A 304 -0.08 -3.63 5.79
CA ASP A 304 1.21 -2.93 5.65
C ASP A 304 1.00 -1.43 5.43
N VAL A 305 0.19 -1.05 4.44
CA VAL A 305 -0.08 0.36 4.12
C VAL A 305 -0.82 1.08 5.25
N LYS A 306 -1.69 0.39 6.00
CA LYS A 306 -2.31 0.95 7.22
C LYS A 306 -1.28 1.27 8.29
N LYS A 307 -0.34 0.35 8.54
CA LYS A 307 0.70 0.54 9.56
C LYS A 307 1.64 1.70 9.17
N VAL A 308 2.11 1.70 7.92
CA VAL A 308 3.00 2.76 7.42
C VAL A 308 2.30 4.12 7.47
N ALA A 309 1.14 4.26 6.83
CA ALA A 309 0.41 5.54 6.83
C ALA A 309 -0.06 5.97 8.22
N GLY A 310 -0.46 5.02 9.08
CA GLY A 310 -0.89 5.27 10.45
C GLY A 310 0.19 5.88 11.32
N SER A 311 1.46 5.46 11.15
CA SER A 311 2.60 6.08 11.85
C SER A 311 2.81 7.57 11.52
N TRP A 312 2.21 8.05 10.43
CA TRP A 312 2.21 9.46 10.02
C TRP A 312 0.88 10.19 10.31
N GLY A 313 -0.07 9.52 10.97
CA GLY A 313 -1.37 10.07 11.35
C GLY A 313 -2.46 9.95 10.28
N VAL A 314 -2.28 9.06 9.29
CA VAL A 314 -3.31 8.78 8.27
C VAL A 314 -4.00 7.46 8.59
N GLU A 315 -5.31 7.53 8.85
CA GLU A 315 -6.09 6.35 9.24
C GLU A 315 -7.02 5.87 8.12
N LYS A 316 -7.23 4.55 8.04
CA LYS A 316 -8.24 3.97 7.16
C LYS A 316 -9.63 4.24 7.72
N ARG A 317 -10.55 4.68 6.86
CA ARG A 317 -11.99 4.72 7.17
C ARG A 317 -12.69 3.40 6.82
N GLY A 318 -13.72 3.06 7.59
CA GLY A 318 -14.58 1.90 7.35
C GLY A 318 -15.37 2.00 6.04
N GLY A 319 -15.95 0.86 5.62
CA GLY A 319 -16.69 0.74 4.37
C GLY A 319 -15.83 1.01 3.12
N TYR A 320 -16.46 1.48 2.05
CA TYR A 320 -15.81 1.80 0.78
C TYR A 320 -15.06 3.15 0.75
N GLY A 321 -15.16 3.95 1.82
CA GLY A 321 -14.41 5.20 2.01
C GLY A 321 -14.93 6.44 1.26
N CYS A 322 -15.67 6.29 0.16
CA CYS A 322 -16.22 7.41 -0.62
C CYS A 322 -17.73 7.64 -0.32
N PRO A 323 -18.16 8.87 0.04
CA PRO A 323 -19.58 9.13 0.28
C PRO A 323 -20.48 8.92 -0.94
N LEU A 324 -20.03 9.30 -2.14
CA LEU A 324 -20.80 9.09 -3.38
C LEU A 324 -21.19 7.63 -3.56
N ILE A 325 -20.27 6.68 -3.32
CA ILE A 325 -20.61 5.27 -3.49
C ILE A 325 -21.62 4.79 -2.44
N GLY A 326 -21.54 5.31 -1.21
CA GLY A 326 -22.53 5.06 -0.17
C GLY A 326 -23.93 5.49 -0.60
N GLU A 327 -24.08 6.69 -1.16
CA GLU A 327 -25.37 7.19 -1.65
C GLU A 327 -25.88 6.42 -2.87
N VAL A 328 -25.00 6.07 -3.80
CA VAL A 328 -25.35 5.24 -4.96
C VAL A 328 -25.83 3.86 -4.50
N HIS A 329 -25.18 3.23 -3.53
CA HIS A 329 -25.59 1.93 -2.99
C HIS A 329 -26.89 1.95 -2.20
N LYS A 330 -27.27 3.11 -1.64
CA LYS A 330 -28.58 3.31 -0.98
C LYS A 330 -29.69 3.45 -2.02
N LYS A 331 -29.50 4.29 -3.04
CA LYS A 331 -30.49 4.54 -4.10
C LYS A 331 -30.63 3.38 -5.08
N HIS A 332 -29.51 2.73 -5.41
CA HIS A 332 -29.40 1.69 -6.43
C HIS A 332 -28.69 0.44 -5.88
N PRO A 333 -29.34 -0.36 -4.99
CA PRO A 333 -28.69 -1.49 -4.30
C PRO A 333 -28.06 -2.54 -5.23
N HIS A 334 -28.62 -2.73 -6.43
CA HIS A 334 -28.07 -3.65 -7.43
C HIS A 334 -26.65 -3.28 -7.88
N MET A 335 -26.21 -2.03 -7.71
CA MET A 335 -24.84 -1.58 -8.00
C MET A 335 -23.81 -2.06 -6.99
N ARG A 336 -24.22 -2.49 -5.78
CA ARG A 336 -23.30 -3.02 -4.75
C ARG A 336 -22.45 -4.17 -5.24
N ARG A 337 -22.97 -4.98 -6.18
CA ARG A 337 -22.26 -6.12 -6.76
C ARG A 337 -20.90 -5.75 -7.33
N TYR A 338 -20.75 -4.55 -7.92
CA TYR A 338 -19.50 -4.10 -8.52
C TYR A 338 -18.44 -3.78 -7.46
N SER A 339 -18.85 -3.13 -6.38
CA SER A 339 -17.99 -2.86 -5.23
C SER A 339 -17.60 -4.15 -4.48
N ILE A 340 -18.55 -5.08 -4.32
CA ILE A 340 -18.27 -6.42 -3.76
C ILE A 340 -17.27 -7.16 -4.65
N GLN A 341 -17.45 -7.17 -5.97
CA GLN A 341 -16.53 -7.82 -6.90
C GLN A 341 -15.10 -7.26 -6.80
N ARG A 342 -14.95 -5.94 -6.63
CA ARG A 342 -13.66 -5.31 -6.37
C ARG A 342 -13.03 -5.84 -5.07
N VAL A 343 -13.78 -5.83 -3.97
CA VAL A 343 -13.28 -6.32 -2.67
C VAL A 343 -12.85 -7.78 -2.78
N LEU A 344 -13.69 -8.64 -3.39
CA LEU A 344 -13.35 -10.04 -3.63
C LEU A 344 -12.09 -10.22 -4.49
N ARG A 345 -11.87 -9.34 -5.48
CA ARG A 345 -10.63 -9.34 -6.28
C ARG A 345 -9.41 -9.03 -5.42
N GLU A 346 -9.49 -8.01 -4.56
CA GLU A 346 -8.42 -7.62 -3.64
C GLU A 346 -8.15 -8.72 -2.60
N THR A 347 -9.19 -9.36 -2.06
CA THR A 347 -9.05 -10.52 -1.16
C THR A 347 -8.44 -11.72 -1.87
N ARG A 348 -8.89 -12.05 -3.09
CA ARG A 348 -8.32 -13.15 -3.89
C ARG A 348 -6.84 -12.90 -4.23
N ALA A 349 -6.47 -11.64 -4.44
CA ALA A 349 -5.08 -11.25 -4.69
C ALA A 349 -4.19 -11.28 -3.44
N GLY A 350 -4.75 -11.56 -2.26
CA GLY A 350 -4.00 -11.58 -0.99
C GLY A 350 -3.67 -10.19 -0.45
N ILE A 351 -4.28 -9.12 -1.01
CA ILE A 351 -4.09 -7.74 -0.56
C ILE A 351 -4.92 -7.47 0.69
N LEU A 352 -6.15 -7.97 0.71
CA LEU A 352 -7.05 -7.91 1.87
C LEU A 352 -7.10 -9.27 2.54
N GLU A 353 -6.98 -9.28 3.87
CA GLU A 353 -7.37 -10.46 4.65
C GLU A 353 -8.90 -10.65 4.58
N PRO A 354 -9.41 -11.88 4.71
CA PRO A 354 -10.86 -12.15 4.60
C PRO A 354 -11.72 -11.28 5.53
N GLY A 355 -11.25 -11.03 6.76
CA GLY A 355 -11.93 -10.12 7.70
C GLY A 355 -12.00 -8.68 7.19
N GLU A 356 -10.90 -8.16 6.63
CA GLU A 356 -10.87 -6.80 6.06
C GLU A 356 -11.74 -6.66 4.81
N GLY A 357 -11.90 -7.75 4.06
CA GLY A 357 -12.83 -7.82 2.93
C GLY A 357 -14.28 -7.79 3.43
N LEU A 358 -14.60 -8.56 4.47
CA LEU A 358 -15.93 -8.58 5.07
C LEU A 358 -16.32 -7.21 5.64
N ASP A 359 -15.42 -6.55 6.37
CA ASP A 359 -15.64 -5.22 6.95
C ASP A 359 -15.99 -4.18 5.86
N GLN A 360 -15.35 -4.28 4.69
CA GLN A 360 -15.64 -3.37 3.57
C GLN A 360 -16.97 -3.65 2.88
N ILE A 361 -17.43 -4.90 2.88
CA ILE A 361 -18.71 -5.29 2.28
C ILE A 361 -19.88 -4.91 3.22
N GLN A 362 -19.64 -4.98 4.53
CA GLN A 362 -20.66 -4.68 5.55
C GLN A 362 -20.81 -3.19 5.86
N GLY A 363 -19.73 -2.41 5.73
CA GLY A 363 -19.74 -0.95 5.91
C GLY A 363 -20.31 -0.20 4.73
#